data_AF-A0A853IYK7-F1
#
_entry.id   AF-A0A853IYK7-F1
#
_cell.length_a   1.000
_cell.length_b   1.000
_cell.length_c   1.000
_cell.angle_alpha   90.00
_cell.angle_beta   90.00
_cell.angle_gamma   90.00
#
_symmetry.space_group_name_H-M   'P 1'
#
loop_
_entity.id
_entity.type
_entity.pdbx_description
1 polymer ?
#
loop_
_entity_poly.entity_id
_entity_poly.type
_entity_poly.pdbx_seq_one_letter_code
_entity_poly.pdbx_strand_id
1 'polypeptide(L)'
;MSIGSIRGYTNCSFGSNGSAQCLEAGVSDGAMFRVSWRQGTTEGGSSGSAIFVQANDVRYVVGALSSGSASCQNPSGTDAYGRFELSFADGIRNWLTR
;
A
#
# COMPACT_ATOMS: atom_id res chain seq x y z
N MET A 1 7.32 5.90 -13.39
CA MET A 1 7.47 4.85 -12.36
C MET A 1 7.68 5.51 -11.02
N SER A 2 6.99 5.05 -9.98
CA SER A 2 7.11 5.60 -8.64
C SER A 2 8.02 4.72 -7.79
N ILE A 3 8.98 5.32 -7.09
CA ILE A 3 9.98 4.62 -6.28
C ILE A 3 9.98 5.23 -4.89
N GLY A 4 9.85 4.38 -3.88
CA GLY A 4 9.67 4.80 -2.49
C GLY A 4 10.16 3.76 -1.51
N SER A 5 9.82 3.98 -0.24
CA SER A 5 10.11 3.06 0.84
C SER A 5 8.94 2.95 1.81
N ILE A 6 8.83 1.81 2.47
CA ILE A 6 7.90 1.60 3.58
C ILE A 6 8.42 2.41 4.78
N ARG A 7 7.59 3.29 5.30
CA ARG A 7 7.87 4.13 6.48
C ARG A 7 7.35 3.51 7.77
N GLY A 8 6.33 2.68 7.68
CA GLY A 8 5.68 2.07 8.83
C GLY A 8 4.42 1.32 8.41
N TYR A 9 3.53 1.13 9.37
CA TYR A 9 2.28 0.43 9.18
C TYR A 9 1.12 1.34 9.55
N THR A 10 -0.04 1.11 8.95
CA THR A 10 -1.23 1.91 9.20
C THR A 10 -2.49 1.06 9.09
N ASN A 11 -3.54 1.51 9.77
CA ASN A 11 -4.91 1.03 9.59
C ASN A 11 -5.75 2.18 9.03
N CYS A 12 -6.46 1.92 7.94
CA CYS A 12 -7.32 2.91 7.30
C CYS A 12 -8.79 2.56 7.47
N SER A 13 -9.58 3.55 7.86
CA SER A 13 -11.05 3.51 7.82
C SER A 13 -11.56 4.31 6.62
N PHE A 14 -12.54 3.76 5.90
CA PHE A 14 -13.14 4.39 4.73
C PHE A 14 -14.53 4.92 5.07
N GLY A 15 -14.73 6.23 4.90
CA GLY A 15 -16.02 6.87 5.02
C GLY A 15 -16.88 6.63 3.77
N SER A 16 -18.20 6.81 3.92
CA SER A 16 -19.17 6.69 2.82
C SER A 16 -18.91 7.64 1.65
N ASN A 17 -18.18 8.73 1.89
CA ASN A 17 -17.88 9.78 0.90
C ASN A 17 -16.58 9.52 0.12
N GLY A 18 -16.01 8.31 0.23
CA GLY A 18 -14.71 7.98 -0.36
C GLY A 18 -13.52 8.59 0.38
N SER A 19 -13.73 9.20 1.55
CA SER A 19 -12.65 9.66 2.41
C SER A 19 -11.98 8.46 3.07
N ALA A 20 -10.65 8.45 3.08
CA ALA A 20 -9.87 7.50 3.85
C ALA A 20 -9.19 8.24 5.01
N GLN A 21 -9.26 7.67 6.20
CA GLN A 21 -8.52 8.13 7.38
C GLN A 21 -7.61 7.01 7.82
N CYS A 22 -6.29 7.26 7.78
CA CYS A 22 -5.27 6.28 8.07
C CYS A 22 -4.52 6.70 9.34
N LEU A 23 -4.45 5.79 10.31
CA LEU A 23 -3.77 6.01 11.59
C LEU A 23 -2.55 5.09 11.67
N GLU A 24 -1.44 5.59 12.24
CA GLU A 24 -0.24 4.78 12.46
C GLU A 24 -0.57 3.53 13.29
N ALA A 25 0.04 2.42 12.92
CA ALA A 25 -0.09 1.14 13.59
C ALA A 25 1.28 0.46 13.72
N GLY A 26 1.36 -0.56 14.56
CA GLY A 26 2.53 -1.42 14.66
C GLY A 26 2.58 -2.48 13.58
N VAL A 27 3.70 -3.20 13.51
CA VAL A 27 3.90 -4.32 12.57
C VAL A 27 2.92 -5.48 12.84
N SER A 28 2.48 -5.65 14.09
CA SER A 28 1.61 -6.76 14.53
C SER A 28 0.14 -6.55 14.19
N ASP A 29 -0.31 -5.30 14.09
CA ASP A 29 -1.72 -4.92 14.02
C ASP A 29 -2.05 -4.02 12.82
N GLY A 30 -1.05 -3.46 12.14
CA GLY A 30 -1.24 -2.66 10.95
C GLY A 30 -1.55 -3.51 9.72
N ALA A 31 -2.75 -3.36 9.16
CA ALA A 31 -3.20 -4.07 7.97
C ALA A 31 -2.53 -3.59 6.67
N MET A 32 -1.91 -2.40 6.70
CA MET A 32 -1.42 -1.71 5.50
C MET A 32 0.00 -1.20 5.70
N PHE A 33 0.81 -1.22 4.64
CA PHE A 33 2.08 -0.52 4.57
C PHE A 33 1.85 0.97 4.32
N ARG A 34 2.50 1.81 5.12
CA ARG A 34 2.60 3.25 4.87
C ARG A 34 3.84 3.52 4.02
N VAL A 35 3.65 4.01 2.81
CA VAL A 35 4.70 4.21 1.80
C VAL A 35 4.89 5.70 1.55
N SER A 36 6.15 6.14 1.49
CA SER A 36 6.52 7.48 1.02
C SER A 36 7.32 7.39 -0.27
N TRP A 37 7.10 8.32 -1.19
CA TRP A 37 7.79 8.35 -2.48
C TRP A 37 9.04 9.23 -2.45
N ARG A 38 10.10 8.76 -3.10
CA ARG A 38 11.30 9.55 -3.41
C ARG A 38 11.32 10.00 -4.86
N GLN A 39 10.64 9.26 -5.74
CA GLN A 39 10.45 9.59 -7.15
C GLN A 39 9.03 9.22 -7.55
N GLY A 40 8.37 10.10 -8.30
CA GLY A 40 6.97 9.91 -8.68
C GLY A 40 6.02 9.98 -7.48
N THR A 41 4.76 9.60 -7.72
CA THR A 41 3.69 9.53 -6.72
C THR A 41 2.64 8.53 -7.20
N THR A 42 1.58 8.32 -6.43
CA THR A 42 0.32 7.80 -6.97
C THR A 42 -0.68 8.95 -7.10
N GLU A 43 -1.68 8.77 -7.96
CA GLU A 43 -2.79 9.71 -8.15
C GLU A 43 -4.10 8.94 -8.32
N GLY A 44 -5.23 9.66 -8.33
CA GLY A 44 -6.55 9.09 -8.56
C GLY A 44 -6.57 8.17 -9.79
N GLY A 45 -7.11 6.96 -9.63
CA GLY A 45 -7.08 5.90 -10.64
C GLY A 45 -5.94 4.89 -10.46
N SER A 46 -4.95 5.17 -9.59
CA SER A 46 -3.90 4.20 -9.24
C SER A 46 -4.37 3.14 -8.24
N SER A 47 -5.59 3.26 -7.68
CA SER A 47 -6.15 2.33 -6.71
C SER A 47 -6.13 0.90 -7.25
N GLY A 48 -5.68 -0.05 -6.43
CA GLY A 48 -5.46 -1.45 -6.82
C GLY A 48 -4.11 -1.73 -7.47
N SER A 49 -3.30 -0.71 -7.80
CA SER A 49 -1.96 -0.92 -8.34
C SER A 49 -1.06 -1.66 -7.34
N ALA A 50 -0.25 -2.58 -7.85
CA ALA A 50 0.67 -3.34 -7.04
C ALA A 50 1.91 -2.52 -6.65
N ILE A 51 2.38 -2.69 -5.41
CA ILE A 51 3.73 -2.30 -5.00
C ILE A 51 4.65 -3.51 -5.01
N PHE A 52 5.87 -3.31 -5.52
CA PHE A 52 6.85 -4.36 -5.72
C PHE A 52 8.06 -4.17 -4.82
N VAL A 53 8.54 -5.25 -4.21
CA VAL A 53 9.85 -5.31 -3.54
C VAL A 53 10.76 -6.22 -4.35
N GLN A 54 12.00 -5.76 -4.58
CA GLN A 54 13.02 -6.56 -5.26
C GLN A 54 13.87 -7.31 -4.22
N ALA A 55 13.96 -8.62 -4.38
CA ALA A 55 14.86 -9.48 -3.62
C ALA A 55 15.48 -10.50 -4.57
N ASN A 56 16.81 -10.64 -4.55
CA ASN A 56 17.56 -11.57 -5.41
C ASN A 56 17.16 -11.47 -6.91
N ASP A 57 17.09 -10.25 -7.44
CA ASP A 57 16.67 -9.93 -8.83
C ASP A 57 15.24 -10.31 -9.23
N VAL A 58 14.44 -10.83 -8.29
CA VAL A 58 13.02 -11.11 -8.47
C VAL A 58 12.20 -9.99 -7.83
N ARG A 59 11.13 -9.56 -8.51
CA ARG A 59 10.18 -8.56 -7.99
C ARG A 59 8.93 -9.27 -7.48
N TYR A 60 8.63 -9.08 -6.21
CA TYR A 60 7.48 -9.66 -5.54
C TYR A 60 6.42 -8.59 -5.32
N VAL A 61 5.16 -8.93 -5.63
CA VAL A 61 4.02 -8.11 -5.22
C VAL A 61 3.86 -8.27 -3.71
N VAL A 62 3.96 -7.16 -2.98
CA VAL A 62 3.83 -7.18 -1.51
C VAL A 62 2.59 -6.44 -1.02
N GLY A 63 1.89 -5.71 -1.90
CA GLY A 63 0.65 -5.05 -1.54
C GLY A 63 -0.04 -4.37 -2.71
N ALA A 64 -1.24 -3.85 -2.45
CA ALA A 64 -2.06 -3.14 -3.42
C ALA A 64 -2.50 -1.77 -2.87
N LEU A 65 -2.43 -0.72 -3.70
CA LEU A 65 -2.79 0.64 -3.29
C LEU A 65 -4.27 0.70 -2.92
N SER A 66 -4.58 1.23 -1.75
CA SER A 66 -5.96 1.36 -1.29
C SER A 66 -6.38 2.81 -1.09
N SER A 67 -5.50 3.61 -0.49
CA SER A 67 -5.72 5.04 -0.28
C SER A 67 -4.40 5.76 -0.12
N GLY A 68 -4.43 7.08 -0.11
CA GLY A 68 -3.23 7.86 0.10
C GLY A 68 -3.48 9.34 -0.03
N SER A 69 -2.52 10.11 0.45
CA SER A 69 -2.51 11.57 0.31
C SER A 69 -1.39 12.05 -0.60
N ALA A 70 -0.54 11.16 -1.12
CA ALA A 70 0.55 11.55 -1.99
C ALA A 70 -0.02 12.07 -3.33
N SER A 71 0.55 13.15 -3.83
CA SER A 71 0.25 13.70 -5.15
C SER A 71 1.40 14.55 -5.63
N CYS A 72 1.35 14.99 -6.89
CA CYS A 72 2.34 15.93 -7.41
C CYS A 72 2.40 17.24 -6.59
N GLN A 73 1.28 17.65 -5.99
CA GLN A 73 1.15 18.84 -5.14
C GLN A 73 1.44 18.53 -3.66
N ASN A 74 1.41 17.26 -3.25
CA ASN A 74 1.72 16.82 -1.90
C ASN A 74 2.81 15.71 -1.90
N PRO A 75 4.08 16.06 -2.22
CA PRO A 75 5.16 15.08 -2.34
C PRO A 75 5.59 14.48 -0.99
N SER A 76 5.26 15.13 0.13
CA SER A 76 5.47 14.59 1.48
C SER A 76 4.31 13.69 1.95
N GLY A 77 3.24 13.60 1.16
CA GLY A 77 2.14 12.69 1.41
C GLY A 77 2.58 11.23 1.40
N THR A 78 1.77 10.39 2.04
CA THR A 78 2.02 8.95 2.10
C THR A 78 0.83 8.18 1.58
N ASP A 79 1.10 7.01 1.04
CA ASP A 79 0.11 6.09 0.53
C ASP A 79 0.02 4.84 1.40
N ALA A 80 -1.17 4.28 1.47
CA ALA A 80 -1.49 3.07 2.21
C ALA A 80 -1.73 1.91 1.24
N TYR A 81 -0.87 0.90 1.34
CA TYR A 81 -0.94 -0.33 0.56
C TYR A 81 -1.38 -1.49 1.44
N GLY A 82 -2.47 -2.17 1.08
CA GLY A 82 -2.90 -3.38 1.81
C GLY A 82 -1.81 -4.46 1.76
N ARG A 83 -1.49 -5.06 2.91
CA ARG A 83 -0.42 -6.08 3.01
C ARG A 83 -0.86 -7.38 2.34
N PHE A 84 -0.16 -7.76 1.28
CA PHE A 84 -0.51 -8.95 0.51
C PHE A 84 -0.43 -10.24 1.33
N GLU A 85 0.50 -10.34 2.27
CA GLU A 85 0.63 -11.51 3.16
C GLU A 85 -0.61 -11.77 4.01
N LEU A 86 -1.30 -10.71 4.47
CA LEU A 86 -2.54 -10.82 5.22
C LEU A 86 -3.67 -11.29 4.29
N SER A 87 -3.84 -10.65 3.14
CA SER A 87 -4.83 -11.06 2.15
C SER A 87 -4.61 -12.48 1.60
N PHE A 88 -3.35 -12.91 1.51
CA PHE A 88 -2.97 -14.26 1.12
C PHE A 88 -3.42 -15.28 2.16
N ALA A 89 -3.17 -15.01 3.45
CA ALA A 89 -3.63 -15.83 4.57
C ALA A 89 -5.17 -15.89 4.66
N ASP A 90 -5.84 -14.77 4.39
CA ASP A 90 -7.31 -14.65 4.45
C ASP A 90 -8.06 -15.36 3.31
N GLY A 91 -7.36 -15.82 2.27
CA GLY A 91 -7.95 -16.75 1.30
C GLY A 91 -7.57 -16.53 -0.16
N ILE A 92 -6.87 -15.44 -0.52
CA ILE A 92 -6.42 -15.24 -1.90
C ILE A 92 -5.52 -16.39 -2.37
N ARG A 93 -4.79 -17.05 -1.46
CA ARG A 93 -3.99 -18.25 -1.75
C ARG A 93 -4.73 -19.33 -2.53
N ASN A 94 -6.04 -19.51 -2.30
CA ASN A 94 -6.86 -20.52 -2.97
C ASN A 94 -6.94 -20.34 -4.50
N TRP A 95 -6.58 -19.16 -4.98
CA TRP A 95 -6.60 -18.79 -6.40
C TRP A 95 -5.21 -18.66 -7.01
N LEU A 96 -4.18 -18.44 -6.18
CA LEU A 96 -2.82 -18.16 -6.65
C LEU A 96 -1.87 -19.37 -6.57
N THR A 97 -2.18 -20.37 -5.76
CA THR A 97 -1.34 -21.57 -5.58
C THR A 97 -1.97 -22.83 -6.15
N ARG A 98 -2.75 -22.68 -7.23
CA ARG A 98 -3.32 -23.84 -7.94
C ARG A 98 -2.26 -24.56 -8.78
#